data_AF-A0A6C0DSL3-F1
#
_entry.id   AF-A0A6C0DSL3-F1
#
_cell.length_a   1.000
_cell.length_b   1.000
_cell.length_c   1.000
_cell.angle_alpha   90.00
_cell.angle_beta   90.00
_cell.angle_gamma   90.00
#
_symmetry.space_group_name_H-M   'P 1'
#
loop_
_entity.id
_entity.type
_entity.pdbx_description
1 polymer ?
#
loop_
_entity_poly.entity_id
_entity_poly.type
_entity_poly.pdbx_seq_one_letter_code
_entity_poly.pdbx_strand_id
1 'polypeptide(L)'
;MKNDLDISWMDEQERLEQINQNYYREPMNSIQCVFLFINNNHYIEKITNEKISLDFCLDNSMNRILKKETIVDLLKLRLENKYEVDDILLYNVIVEPNKIQLFSNSSENSSIKLSPFLKNVDMAYDIIVAPSIFIFHNVNAIYFLLKENPVEVFIPKSIIKSSVSKVKNTKKVRIIDHIDIAKQKKKNRNTRKITIL
;
A
#
# COMPACT_ATOMS: atom_id res chain seq x y z
N MET A 1 40.56 -8.49 19.94
CA MET A 1 40.12 -8.27 18.55
C MET A 1 40.12 -9.63 17.87
N LYS A 2 38.99 -10.34 17.87
CA LYS A 2 38.83 -11.55 17.07
C LYS A 2 38.41 -11.07 15.68
N ASN A 3 39.16 -11.46 14.66
CA ASN A 3 38.69 -11.41 13.29
C ASN A 3 37.54 -12.40 13.20
N ASP A 4 36.31 -11.92 13.37
CA ASP A 4 35.10 -12.62 13.00
C ASP A 4 35.09 -12.68 11.46
N LEU A 5 35.90 -13.59 10.89
CA LEU A 5 35.64 -14.03 9.53
C LEU A 5 34.21 -14.57 9.52
N ASP A 6 33.41 -14.13 8.57
CA ASP A 6 32.06 -14.65 8.39
C ASP A 6 32.18 -16.10 7.90
N ILE A 7 32.11 -17.05 8.84
CA ILE A 7 32.25 -18.49 8.60
C ILE A 7 30.88 -19.13 8.27
N SER A 8 29.81 -18.33 8.18
CA SER A 8 28.45 -18.82 7.93
C SER A 8 28.33 -19.65 6.65
N TRP A 9 29.13 -19.34 5.63
CA TRP A 9 29.18 -20.11 4.38
C TRP A 9 29.75 -21.52 4.57
N MET A 10 30.70 -21.72 5.50
CA MET A 10 31.25 -23.06 5.77
C MET A 10 30.21 -23.90 6.51
N ASP A 11 29.50 -23.31 7.47
CA ASP A 11 28.42 -23.98 8.18
C ASP A 11 27.30 -24.38 7.20
N GLU A 12 26.95 -23.51 6.25
CA GLU A 12 25.98 -23.84 5.19
C GLU A 12 26.49 -24.97 4.28
N GLN A 13 27.77 -24.97 3.90
CA GLN A 13 28.37 -26.04 3.11
C GLN A 13 28.39 -27.39 3.87
N GLU A 14 28.77 -27.40 5.13
CA GLU A 14 28.77 -28.61 5.96
C GLU A 14 27.35 -29.21 6.07
N ARG A 15 26.35 -28.34 6.24
CA ARG A 15 24.93 -28.74 6.21
C ARG A 15 24.50 -29.28 4.85
N LEU A 16 25.02 -28.73 3.76
CA LEU A 16 24.75 -29.22 2.41
C LEU A 16 25.37 -30.62 2.18
N GLU A 17 26.56 -30.89 2.69
CA GLU A 17 27.18 -32.21 2.59
C GLU A 17 26.41 -33.29 3.38
N GLN A 18 25.79 -32.90 4.50
CA GLN A 18 24.94 -33.77 5.33
C GLN A 18 23.49 -33.89 4.84
N ILE A 19 23.14 -33.31 3.67
CA ILE A 19 21.78 -33.26 3.09
C ILE A 19 21.07 -34.62 3.09
N ASN A 20 21.80 -35.70 2.79
CA ASN A 20 21.22 -37.03 2.63
C ASN A 20 20.74 -37.67 3.95
N GLN A 21 21.13 -37.11 5.10
CA GLN A 21 20.83 -37.69 6.41
C GLN A 21 19.81 -36.89 7.23
N ASN A 22 19.71 -35.56 7.06
CA ASN A 22 18.97 -34.69 7.98
C ASN A 22 18.18 -33.56 7.30
N TYR A 23 17.26 -33.92 6.41
CA TYR A 23 16.21 -32.99 6.05
C TYR A 23 15.20 -32.92 7.20
N TYR A 24 15.27 -31.87 8.03
CA TYR A 24 14.20 -31.51 8.95
C TYR A 24 13.72 -30.08 8.64
N ARG A 25 12.46 -29.80 8.97
CA ARG A 25 11.93 -28.44 8.86
C ARG A 25 12.46 -27.65 10.03
N GLU A 26 12.94 -26.46 9.73
CA GLU A 26 13.44 -25.54 10.74
C GLU A 26 12.82 -24.15 10.57
N PRO A 27 12.69 -23.40 11.67
CA PRO A 27 12.21 -22.04 11.60
C PRO A 27 13.21 -21.13 10.89
N MET A 28 12.70 -20.16 10.14
CA MET A 28 13.53 -19.19 9.43
C MET A 28 13.71 -17.92 10.26
N ASN A 29 14.95 -17.50 10.50
CA ASN A 29 15.20 -16.30 11.32
C ASN A 29 15.01 -14.99 10.56
N SER A 30 15.04 -15.04 9.22
CA SER A 30 14.93 -13.85 8.37
C SER A 30 14.36 -14.24 7.01
N ILE A 31 13.50 -13.42 6.43
CA ILE A 31 12.91 -13.63 5.11
C ILE A 31 13.33 -12.55 4.14
N GLN A 32 13.39 -12.90 2.86
CA GLN A 32 13.61 -11.94 1.79
C GLN A 32 12.31 -11.19 1.49
N CYS A 33 12.33 -9.86 1.53
CA CYS A 33 11.25 -9.01 1.06
C CYS A 33 11.63 -8.41 -0.28
N VAL A 34 10.74 -8.57 -1.27
CA VAL A 34 10.90 -8.12 -2.65
C VAL A 34 9.82 -7.11 -2.94
N PHE A 35 10.19 -5.87 -3.26
CA PHE A 35 9.26 -4.80 -3.60
C PHE A 35 9.30 -4.58 -5.11
N LEU A 36 8.16 -4.79 -5.78
CA LEU A 36 7.99 -4.61 -7.21
C LEU A 36 7.22 -3.32 -7.45
N PHE A 37 7.85 -2.35 -8.10
CA PHE A 37 7.23 -1.09 -8.49
C PHE A 37 6.73 -1.23 -9.93
N ILE A 38 5.42 -1.14 -10.12
CA ILE A 38 4.72 -1.32 -11.38
C ILE A 38 4.16 0.04 -11.81
N ASN A 39 4.52 0.48 -13.02
CA ASN A 39 4.04 1.76 -13.54
C ASN A 39 2.61 1.68 -14.08
N ASN A 40 2.07 2.83 -14.49
CA ASN A 40 0.74 2.91 -15.11
C ASN A 40 0.57 2.09 -16.40
N ASN A 41 1.65 1.70 -17.06
CA ASN A 41 1.66 0.85 -18.27
C ASN A 41 1.78 -0.65 -17.95
N HIS A 42 1.68 -1.05 -16.67
CA HIS A 42 1.84 -2.42 -16.19
C HIS A 42 3.24 -3.02 -16.39
N TYR A 43 4.27 -2.18 -16.55
CA TYR A 43 5.66 -2.63 -16.57
C TYR A 43 6.30 -2.49 -15.19
N ILE A 44 7.18 -3.44 -14.86
CA ILE A 44 8.02 -3.35 -13.67
C ILE A 44 9.09 -2.28 -13.93
N GLU A 45 9.03 -1.18 -13.21
CA GLU A 45 10.00 -0.08 -13.28
C GLU A 45 11.22 -0.35 -12.42
N LYS A 46 10.99 -0.89 -11.22
CA LYS A 46 12.02 -1.09 -10.21
C LYS A 46 11.72 -2.32 -9.37
N ILE A 47 12.77 -3.04 -9.00
CA ILE A 47 12.71 -4.11 -8.00
C ILE A 47 13.71 -3.76 -6.90
N THR A 48 13.27 -3.78 -5.65
CA THR A 48 14.17 -3.65 -4.50
C THR A 48 14.00 -4.84 -3.57
N ASN A 49 15.11 -5.19 -2.92
CA ASN A 49 15.25 -6.42 -2.17
C ASN A 49 15.83 -6.08 -0.80
N GLU A 50 15.24 -6.58 0.27
CA GLU A 50 15.73 -6.41 1.64
C GLU A 50 15.51 -7.69 2.44
N LYS A 51 16.48 -8.03 3.29
CA LYS A 51 16.37 -9.18 4.20
C LYS A 51 15.92 -8.68 5.56
N ILE A 52 14.83 -9.25 6.07
CA ILE A 52 14.17 -8.78 7.29
C ILE A 52 14.13 -9.91 8.31
N SER A 53 14.52 -9.61 9.54
CA SER A 53 14.45 -10.57 10.65
C SER A 53 13.01 -10.84 11.04
N LEU A 54 12.71 -12.10 11.33
CA LEU A 54 11.39 -12.56 11.76
C LEU A 54 11.37 -12.76 13.27
N ASP A 55 10.24 -12.40 13.89
CA ASP A 55 10.00 -12.59 15.31
C ASP A 55 9.49 -14.01 15.60
N PHE A 56 9.61 -14.43 16.86
CA PHE A 56 9.02 -15.68 17.35
C PHE A 56 7.50 -15.56 17.46
N CYS A 57 6.78 -16.56 16.95
CA CYS A 57 5.34 -16.68 17.17
C CYS A 57 5.08 -17.24 18.58
N LEU A 58 4.21 -16.59 19.36
CA LEU A 58 3.85 -17.01 20.73
C LEU A 58 3.12 -18.37 20.76
N ASP A 59 2.41 -18.71 19.69
CA ASP A 59 1.48 -19.84 19.65
C ASP A 59 2.15 -21.15 19.20
N ASN A 60 3.31 -21.07 18.54
CA ASN A 60 4.07 -22.22 18.04
C ASN A 60 5.55 -21.88 17.91
N SER A 61 6.43 -22.59 18.63
CA SER A 61 7.86 -22.31 18.69
C SER A 61 8.59 -22.40 17.34
N MET A 62 8.02 -23.13 16.37
CA MET A 62 8.60 -23.32 15.05
C MET A 62 8.08 -22.33 14.00
N ASN A 63 6.98 -21.64 14.27
CA ASN A 63 6.50 -20.60 13.37
C ASN A 63 7.21 -19.29 13.66
N ARG A 64 7.31 -18.47 12.63
CA ARG A 64 7.90 -17.13 12.69
C ARG A 64 6.89 -16.13 12.20
N ILE A 65 6.96 -14.91 12.71
CA ILE A 65 5.96 -13.89 12.46
C ILE A 65 6.64 -12.61 12.00
N LEU A 66 6.09 -12.02 10.95
CA LEU A 66 6.36 -10.64 10.58
C LEU A 66 5.15 -9.81 10.99
N LYS A 67 5.35 -8.96 12.00
CA LYS A 67 4.28 -8.14 12.55
C LYS A 67 3.80 -7.10 11.55
N LYS A 68 2.50 -6.82 11.56
CA LYS A 68 1.88 -5.79 10.72
C LYS A 68 2.50 -4.41 10.92
N GLU A 69 2.90 -4.05 12.14
CA GLU A 69 3.51 -2.74 12.39
C GLU A 69 4.82 -2.59 11.62
N THR A 70 5.63 -3.66 11.60
CA THR A 70 6.88 -3.71 10.83
C THR A 70 6.61 -3.60 9.33
N ILE A 71 5.59 -4.30 8.82
CA ILE A 71 5.19 -4.22 7.40
C ILE A 71 4.82 -2.79 7.03
N VAL A 72 3.97 -2.15 7.84
CA VAL A 72 3.55 -0.78 7.62
C VAL A 72 4.73 0.18 7.65
N ASP A 73 5.67 0.02 8.57
CA ASP A 73 6.86 0.88 8.65
C ASP A 73 7.82 0.68 7.48
N LEU A 74 8.00 -0.57 7.01
CA LEU A 74 8.77 -0.87 5.80
C LEU A 74 8.18 -0.24 4.55
N LEU A 75 6.85 -0.26 4.46
CA LEU A 75 6.09 0.31 3.37
C LEU A 75 6.16 1.84 3.42
N LYS A 76 6.00 2.49 4.58
CA LYS A 76 6.13 3.96 4.72
C LYS A 76 7.49 4.48 4.26
N LEU A 77 8.56 3.74 4.52
CA LEU A 77 9.92 4.12 4.10
C LEU A 77 10.11 4.06 2.57
N ARG A 78 9.22 3.35 1.85
CA ARG A 78 9.39 2.98 0.43
C ARG A 78 8.28 3.49 -0.49
N LEU A 79 7.08 3.70 0.05
CA LEU A 79 5.96 4.32 -0.62
C LEU A 79 6.27 5.80 -0.77
N GLU A 80 6.82 6.15 -1.92
CA GLU A 80 6.67 7.52 -2.42
C GLU A 80 5.19 7.77 -2.69
N ASN A 81 4.73 9.02 -2.59
CA ASN A 81 3.33 9.42 -2.87
C ASN A 81 2.80 9.00 -4.25
N LYS A 82 3.68 8.52 -5.12
CA LYS A 82 3.38 8.01 -6.45
C LYS A 82 2.87 6.58 -6.45
N TYR A 83 3.12 5.78 -5.42
CA TYR A 83 2.80 4.35 -5.41
C TYR A 83 1.76 4.03 -4.33
N GLU A 84 0.95 3.02 -4.60
CA GLU A 84 0.02 2.38 -3.66
C GLU A 84 0.32 0.88 -3.60
N VAL A 85 0.03 0.25 -2.46
CA VAL A 85 0.13 -1.21 -2.32
C VAL A 85 -1.05 -1.87 -3.02
N ASP A 86 -0.77 -2.66 -4.04
CA ASP A 86 -1.78 -3.42 -4.78
C ASP A 86 -2.03 -4.77 -4.09
N ASP A 87 -0.96 -5.52 -3.84
CA ASP A 87 -1.04 -6.86 -3.27
C ASP A 87 0.23 -7.24 -2.49
N ILE A 88 0.07 -8.15 -1.52
CA ILE A 88 1.18 -8.76 -0.77
C ILE A 88 1.08 -10.27 -0.93
N LEU A 89 2.17 -10.90 -1.36
CA LEU A 89 2.24 -12.35 -1.60
C LEU A 89 3.33 -12.98 -0.74
N LEU A 90 2.99 -13.99 0.04
CA LEU A 90 3.94 -14.85 0.74
C LEU A 90 4.23 -16.08 -0.11
N TYR A 91 5.49 -16.25 -0.50
CA TYR A 91 6.00 -17.50 -1.07
C TYR A 91 6.74 -18.29 0.01
N ASN A 92 6.14 -19.41 0.43
CA ASN A 92 6.70 -20.29 1.44
C ASN A 92 6.61 -21.75 1.01
N VAL A 93 7.75 -22.37 0.75
CA VAL A 93 7.86 -23.76 0.32
C VAL A 93 7.84 -24.68 1.53
N ILE A 94 6.70 -25.32 1.78
CA ILE A 94 6.49 -26.23 2.92
C ILE A 94 6.51 -27.68 2.41
N VAL A 95 7.67 -28.14 1.98
CA VAL A 95 7.87 -29.51 1.48
C VAL A 95 8.37 -30.41 2.61
N GLU A 96 7.95 -31.67 2.60
CA GLU A 96 8.54 -32.67 3.50
C GLU A 96 9.83 -33.24 2.89
N PRO A 97 10.84 -33.52 3.71
CA PRO A 97 12.08 -34.22 3.34
C PRO A 97 11.90 -35.35 2.30
N ASN A 98 10.99 -36.26 2.62
CA ASN A 98 10.74 -37.48 1.85
C ASN A 98 10.06 -37.23 0.50
N LYS A 99 9.57 -36.00 0.27
CA LYS A 99 8.80 -35.61 -0.91
C LYS A 99 9.56 -34.64 -1.82
N ILE A 100 10.80 -34.26 -1.50
CA ILE A 100 11.60 -33.32 -2.31
C ILE A 100 11.89 -33.90 -3.69
N GLN A 101 12.30 -35.17 -3.78
CA GLN A 101 12.59 -35.82 -5.08
C GLN A 101 11.33 -35.93 -5.94
N LEU A 102 10.19 -36.25 -5.32
CA LEU A 102 8.88 -36.27 -5.99
C LEU A 102 8.49 -34.86 -6.49
N PHE A 103 8.81 -33.82 -5.73
CA PHE A 103 8.59 -32.44 -6.14
C PHE A 103 9.43 -32.08 -7.38
N SER A 104 10.72 -32.40 -7.39
CA SER A 104 11.65 -32.10 -8.50
C SER A 104 11.28 -32.81 -9.80
N ASN A 105 10.85 -34.08 -9.73
CA ASN A 105 10.53 -34.89 -10.92
C ASN A 105 9.15 -34.57 -11.53
N SER A 106 8.39 -33.67 -10.91
CA SER A 106 7.00 -33.42 -11.30
C SER A 106 6.85 -32.23 -12.27
N SER A 107 7.95 -31.77 -12.87
CA SER A 107 8.10 -30.45 -13.51
C SER A 107 7.47 -30.26 -14.88
N GLU A 108 6.93 -31.28 -15.56
CA GLU A 108 6.68 -31.11 -17.01
C GLU A 108 5.28 -30.64 -17.45
N ASN A 109 4.22 -30.69 -16.62
CA ASN A 109 2.85 -30.50 -17.17
C ASN A 109 1.82 -29.78 -16.26
N SER A 110 2.19 -28.79 -15.45
CA SER A 110 1.15 -27.91 -14.93
C SER A 110 1.62 -26.56 -14.42
N SER A 111 1.14 -25.51 -15.07
CA SER A 111 1.04 -24.12 -14.61
C SER A 111 0.24 -23.96 -13.28
N ILE A 112 -0.06 -25.05 -12.57
CA ILE A 112 -0.96 -25.17 -11.42
C ILE A 112 -0.18 -25.36 -10.10
N LYS A 113 1.13 -25.71 -10.15
CA LYS A 113 1.92 -26.07 -8.96
C LYS A 113 2.53 -24.92 -8.16
N LEU A 114 2.45 -23.67 -8.62
CA LEU A 114 2.85 -22.52 -7.81
C LEU A 114 1.82 -22.16 -6.72
N SER A 115 0.55 -22.54 -6.93
CA SER A 115 -0.57 -22.15 -6.06
C SER A 115 -0.50 -22.58 -4.59
N PRO A 116 0.09 -23.73 -4.17
CA PRO A 116 0.05 -24.10 -2.76
C PRO A 116 1.03 -23.31 -1.89
N PHE A 117 2.13 -22.81 -2.48
CA PHE A 117 3.21 -22.14 -1.76
C PHE A 117 3.12 -20.62 -1.85
N LEU A 118 2.48 -20.09 -2.88
CA LEU A 118 2.22 -18.67 -3.05
C LEU A 118 0.84 -18.33 -2.50
N LYS A 119 0.78 -17.49 -1.46
CA LYS A 119 -0.46 -17.09 -0.81
C LYS A 119 -0.55 -15.57 -0.80
N ASN A 120 -1.73 -15.04 -1.11
CA ASN A 120 -2.02 -13.63 -0.85
C ASN A 120 -2.17 -13.42 0.65
N VAL A 121 -1.61 -12.33 1.16
CA VAL A 121 -1.69 -11.97 2.58
C VAL A 121 -2.22 -10.56 2.69
N ASP A 122 -3.17 -10.37 3.61
CA ASP A 122 -3.74 -9.07 3.87
C ASP A 122 -2.83 -8.26 4.82
N MET A 123 -2.59 -7.01 4.45
CA MET A 123 -1.80 -6.02 5.20
C MET A 123 -2.36 -5.76 6.61
N ALA A 124 -3.65 -6.01 6.84
CA ALA A 124 -4.29 -5.80 8.14
C ALA A 124 -3.81 -6.79 9.23
N TYR A 125 -3.21 -7.91 8.84
CA TYR A 125 -2.83 -9.00 9.73
C TYR A 125 -1.32 -9.28 9.72
N ASP A 126 -0.88 -9.99 10.74
CA ASP A 126 0.51 -10.44 10.82
C ASP A 126 0.76 -11.59 9.83
N ILE A 127 1.96 -11.60 9.23
CA ILE A 127 2.34 -12.64 8.28
C ILE A 127 3.01 -13.78 9.05
N ILE A 128 2.37 -14.95 9.05
CA ILE A 128 2.90 -16.16 9.67
C ILE A 128 3.70 -16.96 8.64
N VAL A 129 4.99 -17.14 8.92
CA VAL A 129 5.92 -17.94 8.12
C VAL A 129 6.11 -19.30 8.81
N ALA A 130 5.58 -20.35 8.18
CA ALA A 130 5.75 -21.73 8.63
C ALA A 130 7.20 -22.21 8.42
N PRO A 131 7.69 -23.16 9.26
CA PRO A 131 9.04 -23.71 9.14
C PRO A 131 9.21 -24.45 7.81
N SER A 132 10.39 -24.25 7.22
CA SER A 132 10.75 -24.80 5.92
C SER A 132 12.10 -25.48 6.02
N ILE A 133 12.45 -26.26 5.00
CA ILE A 133 13.77 -26.89 4.91
C ILE A 133 14.78 -25.80 4.58
N PHE A 134 15.96 -25.85 5.20
CA PHE A 134 16.99 -24.80 5.08
C PHE A 134 17.30 -24.40 3.63
N ILE A 135 17.34 -25.36 2.69
CA ILE A 135 17.61 -25.10 1.26
C ILE A 135 16.58 -24.17 0.61
N PHE A 136 15.35 -24.11 1.14
CA PHE A 136 14.29 -23.26 0.64
C PHE A 136 14.23 -21.91 1.36
N HIS A 137 14.97 -21.70 2.46
CA HIS A 137 14.96 -20.42 3.17
C HIS A 137 15.39 -19.26 2.27
N ASN A 138 16.36 -19.49 1.38
CA ASN A 138 16.83 -18.49 0.42
C ASN A 138 15.84 -18.22 -0.73
N VAL A 139 14.86 -19.12 -0.95
CA VAL A 139 13.85 -18.98 -1.99
C VAL A 139 12.54 -18.41 -1.42
N ASN A 140 12.27 -18.66 -0.14
CA ASN A 140 11.11 -18.13 0.55
C ASN A 140 11.20 -16.59 0.60
N ALA A 141 10.12 -15.94 0.18
CA ALA A 141 10.10 -14.49 0.05
C ALA A 141 8.69 -13.92 0.26
N ILE A 142 8.64 -12.66 0.66
CA ILE A 142 7.41 -11.86 0.67
C ILE A 142 7.53 -10.84 -0.46
N TYR A 143 6.57 -10.86 -1.37
CA TYR A 143 6.48 -9.94 -2.49
C TYR A 143 5.48 -8.84 -2.16
N PHE A 144 5.90 -7.59 -2.34
CA PHE A 144 5.05 -6.41 -2.25
C PHE A 144 4.88 -5.85 -3.65
N LEU A 145 3.64 -5.88 -4.16
CA LEU A 145 3.27 -5.29 -5.43
C LEU A 145 2.84 -3.85 -5.18
N LEU A 146 3.61 -2.90 -5.72
CA LEU A 146 3.42 -1.47 -5.56
C LEU A 146 3.04 -0.89 -6.92
N LYS A 147 1.83 -0.39 -7.07
CA LYS A 147 1.33 0.15 -8.33
C LYS A 147 1.38 1.67 -8.30
N GLU A 148 1.85 2.26 -9.40
CA GLU A 148 1.86 3.70 -9.58
C GLU A 148 0.42 4.22 -9.65
N ASN A 149 0.14 5.26 -8.88
CA ASN A 149 -1.12 5.98 -8.94
C ASN A 149 -1.16 6.83 -10.20
N PRO A 150 -2.27 6.81 -10.95
CA PRO A 150 -2.44 7.75 -12.03
C PRO A 150 -2.42 9.15 -11.42
N VAL A 151 -1.47 9.98 -11.84
CA VAL A 151 -1.46 11.40 -11.47
C VAL A 151 -2.73 11.99 -12.05
N GLU A 152 -3.77 12.14 -11.23
CA GLU A 152 -4.91 12.96 -11.59
C GLU A 152 -4.35 14.36 -11.80
N VAL A 153 -4.28 14.78 -13.06
CA VAL A 153 -4.01 16.17 -13.40
C VAL A 153 -5.14 16.95 -12.74
N PHE A 154 -4.85 17.55 -11.59
CA PHE A 154 -5.79 18.42 -10.90
C PHE A 154 -5.98 19.63 -11.81
N ILE A 155 -6.96 19.56 -12.73
CA ILE A 155 -7.44 20.72 -13.44
C ILE A 155 -8.25 21.49 -12.40
N PRO A 156 -7.74 22.61 -11.85
CA PRO A 156 -8.52 23.37 -10.89
C PRO A 156 -9.82 23.77 -11.58
N LYS A 157 -10.95 23.28 -11.06
CA LYS A 157 -12.27 23.72 -11.54
C LYS A 157 -12.29 25.23 -11.38
N SER A 158 -12.37 25.94 -12.50
CA SER A 158 -12.42 27.40 -12.49
C SER A 158 -13.52 27.87 -11.54
N ILE A 159 -13.12 28.64 -10.52
CA ILE A 159 -14.05 29.27 -9.56
C ILE A 159 -14.91 30.32 -10.27
N ILE A 160 -14.50 30.75 -11.47
CA ILE A 160 -15.27 31.63 -12.33
C ILE A 160 -16.46 30.83 -12.87
N LYS A 161 -17.58 30.93 -12.17
CA LYS A 161 -18.90 30.62 -12.73
C LYS A 161 -19.01 31.38 -14.05
N SER A 162 -18.92 30.67 -15.17
CA SER A 162 -19.33 31.21 -16.47
C SER A 162 -20.80 31.60 -16.32
N SER A 163 -21.03 32.88 -16.14
CA SER A 163 -22.35 33.48 -15.99
C SER A 163 -23.09 33.34 -17.31
N VAL A 164 -23.70 32.18 -17.54
CA VAL A 164 -24.87 32.10 -18.40
C VAL A 164 -25.97 32.84 -17.64
N SER A 165 -26.01 34.14 -17.92
CA SER A 165 -27.10 35.10 -17.70
C SER A 165 -28.31 34.56 -16.95
N LYS A 166 -28.29 34.65 -15.62
CA LYS A 166 -29.51 34.89 -14.85
C LYS A 166 -29.35 36.26 -14.21
N VAL A 167 -29.89 37.27 -14.87
CA VAL A 167 -30.02 38.64 -14.36
C VAL A 167 -30.75 38.54 -13.02
N LYS A 168 -30.01 38.61 -11.91
CA LYS A 168 -30.61 38.83 -10.60
C LYS A 168 -30.87 40.32 -10.50
N ASN A 169 -32.14 40.70 -10.40
CA ASN A 169 -32.54 42.07 -10.09
C ASN A 169 -31.92 42.49 -8.75
N THR A 170 -30.81 43.22 -8.78
CA THR A 170 -30.29 43.92 -7.61
C THR A 170 -31.07 45.20 -7.45
N LYS A 171 -31.81 45.35 -6.34
CA LYS A 171 -32.42 46.63 -5.97
C LYS A 171 -31.33 47.69 -5.91
N LYS A 172 -31.42 48.68 -6.79
CA LYS A 172 -30.48 49.80 -6.88
C LYS A 172 -30.62 50.66 -5.63
N VAL A 173 -29.66 50.60 -4.72
CA VAL A 173 -29.60 51.47 -3.54
C VAL A 173 -29.05 52.82 -4.01
N ARG A 174 -29.84 53.89 -3.89
CA ARG A 174 -29.35 55.27 -4.02
C ARG A 174 -28.71 55.66 -2.69
N ILE A 175 -27.41 55.84 -2.69
CA ILE A 175 -26.72 56.53 -1.62
C ILE A 175 -26.95 58.02 -1.89
N ILE A 176 -27.62 58.68 -0.94
CA ILE A 176 -27.78 60.13 -0.94
C ILE A 176 -26.67 60.63 -0.03
N ASP A 177 -25.64 61.22 -0.62
CA ASP A 177 -24.64 61.94 0.15
C ASP A 177 -25.31 63.17 0.72
N HIS A 178 -25.44 63.20 2.04
CA HIS A 178 -25.84 64.40 2.76
C HIS A 178 -24.74 65.43 2.56
N ILE A 179 -24.97 66.41 1.69
CA ILE A 179 -24.64 67.84 1.80
C ILE A 179 -25.11 68.47 0.49
N ASP A 180 -26.32 69.06 0.51
CA ASP A 180 -26.44 70.49 0.21
C ASP A 180 -27.86 70.98 0.48
N ILE A 181 -27.89 72.04 1.27
CA ILE A 181 -29.04 72.79 1.71
C ILE A 181 -29.57 73.58 0.51
N ALA A 182 -30.87 73.43 0.19
CA ALA A 182 -31.84 74.53 0.12
C ALA A 182 -32.99 74.30 -0.88
N LYS A 183 -34.12 74.93 -0.52
CA LYS A 183 -35.27 75.36 -1.34
C LYS A 183 -36.43 74.38 -1.50
N GLN A 184 -37.33 74.47 -0.50
CA GLN A 184 -38.76 74.76 -0.63
C GLN A 184 -39.52 74.17 -1.83
N LYS A 185 -40.60 73.43 -1.53
CA LYS A 185 -41.97 73.94 -1.72
C LYS A 185 -43.01 73.05 -1.02
N LYS A 186 -43.77 73.69 -0.13
CA LYS A 186 -45.07 73.22 0.39
C LYS A 186 -46.00 72.91 -0.79
N LYS A 187 -46.69 71.77 -0.75
CA LYS A 187 -48.04 71.66 -1.31
C LYS A 187 -48.96 71.01 -0.27
N ASN A 188 -50.03 71.74 0.01
CA ASN A 188 -51.03 71.45 1.03
C ASN A 188 -51.88 70.22 0.70
N ARG A 189 -52.33 69.61 1.80
CA ARG A 189 -53.51 68.75 2.08
C ARG A 189 -54.53 68.54 0.95
N ASN A 190 -55.08 67.32 0.89
CA ASN A 190 -56.51 67.10 1.13
C ASN A 190 -56.81 65.62 1.46
N THR A 191 -57.50 65.42 2.59
CA THR A 191 -58.18 64.20 3.01
C THR A 191 -59.42 63.93 2.15
N ARG A 192 -59.70 62.67 1.82
CA ARG A 192 -61.07 62.15 1.73
C ARG A 192 -61.11 60.71 2.27
N LYS A 193 -61.93 60.50 3.32
CA LYS A 193 -62.55 59.21 3.65
C LYS A 193 -63.71 58.95 2.68
N ILE A 194 -64.14 57.69 2.59
CA ILE A 194 -65.47 57.09 2.24
C ILE A 194 -65.24 55.90 1.27
N THR A 195 -65.86 54.71 1.30
CA THR A 195 -66.72 53.91 2.22
C THR A 195 -67.08 52.62 1.42
N ILE A 196 -67.06 51.45 2.10
CA ILE A 196 -67.85 50.19 1.95
C ILE A 196 -68.12 49.57 0.55
N LEU A 197 -67.82 48.26 0.44
CA LEU A 197 -68.82 47.21 0.21
C LEU A 197 -68.66 46.12 1.28
#